data_AF-A0A250FXT4-F1
#
_entry.id   AF-A0A250FXT4-F1
#
_cell.length_a   1.000
_cell.length_b   1.000
_cell.length_c   1.000
_cell.angle_alpha   90.00
_cell.angle_beta   90.00
_cell.angle_gamma   90.00
#
_symmetry.space_group_name_H-M   'P 1'
#
loop_
_entity.id
_entity.type
_entity.pdbx_description
1 polymer ?
#
loop_
_entity_poly.entity_id
_entity_poly.type
_entity_poly.pdbx_seq_one_letter_code
_entity_poly.pdbx_strand_id
1 'polypeptide(L)'
;MKNSLIGIGLYLLTGIVFYGYQGYMLPTFLLLMAMVSFLSFKKKERKEVRSGLFWMNLPILSLLFVTSLFTDSFVIALPYLIFTPLVSILVYYAIFPTKRIIFFGGILILIIASFFAFNLISGNTEAFDSSYWETYSRLVKR
;
A
#
# COMPACT_ATOMS: atom_id res chain seq x y z
N MET A 1 -7.31 -12.01 14.21
CA MET A 1 -6.62 -12.90 13.25
C MET A 1 -7.17 -12.84 11.82
N LYS A 2 -8.48 -12.79 11.54
CA LYS A 2 -8.96 -12.68 10.14
C LYS A 2 -8.49 -11.40 9.44
N ASN A 3 -8.57 -10.24 10.11
CA ASN A 3 -8.21 -8.95 9.51
C ASN A 3 -6.70 -8.78 9.25
N SER A 4 -5.86 -9.43 10.07
CA SER A 4 -4.40 -9.40 9.92
C SER A 4 -3.91 -10.12 8.67
N LEU A 5 -4.60 -11.21 8.27
CA LEU A 5 -4.30 -11.94 7.03
C LEU A 5 -4.67 -11.14 5.78
N ILE A 6 -5.70 -10.29 5.87
CA ILE A 6 -6.13 -9.46 4.74
C ILE A 6 -5.04 -8.45 4.37
N GLY A 7 -4.46 -7.75 5.34
CA GLY A 7 -3.39 -6.79 5.07
C GLY A 7 -2.22 -7.43 4.35
N ILE A 8 -1.69 -8.53 4.93
CA ILE A 8 -0.58 -9.30 4.36
C ILE A 8 -0.93 -9.80 2.94
N GLY A 9 -2.13 -10.34 2.75
CA GLY A 9 -2.60 -10.83 1.46
C GLY A 9 -2.64 -9.75 0.38
N LEU A 10 -3.08 -8.53 0.71
CA LEU A 10 -3.13 -7.43 -0.25
C LEU A 10 -1.73 -7.00 -0.70
N TYR A 11 -0.76 -6.96 0.22
CA TYR A 11 0.63 -6.62 -0.13
C TYR A 11 1.29 -7.68 -1.00
N LEU A 12 1.10 -8.96 -0.68
CA LEU A 12 1.59 -10.06 -1.51
C LEU A 12 0.95 -10.02 -2.90
N LEU A 13 -0.37 -9.79 -2.99
CA LEU A 13 -1.07 -9.60 -4.26
C LEU A 13 -0.47 -8.45 -5.07
N THR A 14 -0.23 -7.29 -4.46
CA THR A 14 0.39 -6.18 -5.17
C THR A 14 1.82 -6.48 -5.61
N GLY A 15 2.59 -7.22 -4.80
CA GLY A 15 3.95 -7.62 -5.16
C GLY A 15 3.99 -8.61 -6.31
N ILE A 16 3.00 -9.51 -6.42
CA ILE A 16 2.86 -10.45 -7.52
C ILE A 16 2.41 -9.73 -8.79
N VAL A 17 1.36 -8.90 -8.71
CA VAL A 17 0.79 -8.23 -9.88
C VAL A 17 1.74 -7.18 -10.47
N PHE A 18 2.52 -6.50 -9.63
CA PHE A 18 3.46 -5.46 -10.04
C PHE A 18 4.92 -5.90 -9.86
N TYR A 19 5.19 -7.19 -10.00
CA TYR A 19 6.57 -7.69 -10.02
C TYR A 19 7.33 -7.04 -11.20
N GLY A 20 8.42 -6.31 -10.90
CA GLY A 20 9.16 -5.50 -11.87
C GLY A 20 8.62 -4.07 -12.08
N TYR A 21 7.50 -3.69 -11.44
CA TYR A 21 6.88 -2.37 -11.52
C TYR A 21 6.77 -1.72 -10.13
N GLN A 22 7.91 -1.55 -9.47
CA GLN A 22 7.98 -1.13 -8.06
C GLN A 22 7.30 0.23 -7.80
N GLY A 23 7.36 1.16 -8.77
CA GLY A 23 6.72 2.48 -8.66
C GLY A 23 5.19 2.42 -8.49
N TYR A 24 4.53 1.38 -8.99
CA TYR A 24 3.07 1.23 -8.90
C TYR A 24 2.62 0.32 -7.75
N MET A 25 3.54 -0.40 -7.12
CA MET A 25 3.23 -1.34 -6.03
C MET A 25 2.63 -0.61 -4.82
N LEU A 26 3.24 0.47 -4.36
CA LEU A 26 2.75 1.26 -3.22
C LEU A 26 1.38 1.92 -3.50
N PRO A 27 1.19 2.68 -4.59
CA PRO A 27 -0.12 3.29 -4.91
C PRO A 27 -1.25 2.26 -4.98
N THR A 28 -0.99 1.12 -5.63
CA THR A 28 -1.97 0.04 -5.75
C THR A 28 -2.27 -0.59 -4.39
N PHE A 29 -1.24 -0.82 -3.57
CA PHE A 29 -1.41 -1.36 -2.22
C PHE A 29 -2.30 -0.46 -1.37
N LEU A 30 -2.04 0.85 -1.40
CA LEU A 30 -2.84 1.83 -0.67
C LEU A 30 -4.29 1.89 -1.16
N LEU A 31 -4.51 1.83 -2.47
CA LEU A 31 -5.86 1.81 -3.07
C LEU A 31 -6.65 0.58 -2.62
N LEU A 32 -6.05 -0.61 -2.74
CA LEU A 32 -6.68 -1.86 -2.33
C LEU A 32 -6.94 -1.91 -0.83
N MET A 33 -5.98 -1.46 -0.02
CA MET A 33 -6.13 -1.34 1.44
C MET A 33 -7.30 -0.42 1.78
N ALA A 34 -7.40 0.75 1.13
CA ALA A 34 -8.50 1.68 1.34
C ALA A 34 -9.86 1.08 0.98
N MET A 35 -9.98 0.42 -0.18
CA MET A 35 -11.23 -0.20 -0.64
C MET A 35 -11.67 -1.33 0.29
N VAL A 36 -10.78 -2.28 0.57
CA VAL A 36 -11.09 -3.45 1.40
C VAL A 36 -11.42 -3.03 2.83
N SER A 37 -10.66 -2.09 3.40
CA SER A 37 -10.95 -1.56 4.73
C SER A 37 -12.28 -0.83 4.77
N PHE A 38 -12.55 0.07 3.82
CA PHE A 38 -13.83 0.78 3.76
C PHE A 38 -15.01 -0.19 3.68
N LEU A 39 -14.96 -1.17 2.78
CA LEU A 39 -16.03 -2.17 2.62
C LEU A 39 -16.21 -3.04 3.87
N SER A 40 -15.11 -3.41 4.54
CA SER A 40 -15.12 -4.26 5.73
C SER A 40 -15.62 -3.56 6.99
N PHE A 41 -15.46 -2.23 7.08
CA PHE A 41 -15.73 -1.46 8.29
C PHE A 41 -16.88 -0.45 8.16
N LYS A 42 -17.43 -0.18 6.97
CA LYS A 42 -18.49 0.83 6.74
C LYS A 42 -19.78 0.67 7.56
N LYS A 43 -20.06 -0.53 8.09
CA LYS A 43 -21.26 -0.84 8.90
C LYS A 43 -20.93 -1.18 10.35
N LYS A 44 -19.67 -1.04 10.77
CA LYS A 44 -19.21 -1.44 12.11
C LYS A 44 -19.15 -0.26 13.06
N GLU A 45 -19.15 -0.56 14.36
CA GLU A 45 -19.00 0.46 15.39
C GLU A 45 -17.61 1.07 15.40
N ARG A 46 -17.48 2.31 15.90
CA ARG A 46 -16.21 3.07 15.90
C ARG A 46 -15.07 2.33 16.59
N LYS A 47 -15.36 1.68 17.73
CA LYS A 47 -14.36 0.93 18.51
C LYS A 47 -13.86 -0.29 17.73
N GLU A 48 -14.77 -0.98 17.04
CA GLU A 48 -14.43 -2.11 16.18
C GLU A 48 -13.64 -1.70 14.96
N VAL A 49 -13.96 -0.55 14.36
CA VAL A 49 -13.20 -0.01 13.23
C VAL A 49 -11.78 0.31 13.66
N ARG A 50 -11.61 1.08 14.75
CA ARG A 50 -10.27 1.50 15.21
C ARG A 50 -9.39 0.29 15.49
N SER A 51 -9.93 -0.69 16.22
CA SER A 51 -9.24 -1.95 16.50
C SER A 51 -8.99 -2.73 15.21
N GLY A 52 -9.98 -2.83 14.34
CA GLY A 52 -9.90 -3.59 13.10
C GLY A 52 -8.87 -3.05 12.11
N LEU A 53 -8.81 -1.73 11.91
CA LEU A 53 -7.80 -1.06 11.08
C LEU A 53 -6.40 -1.23 11.67
N PHE A 54 -6.27 -1.09 13.00
CA PHE A 54 -4.99 -1.31 13.66
C PHE A 54 -4.50 -2.75 13.43
N TRP A 55 -5.34 -3.75 13.67
CA TRP A 55 -4.96 -5.16 13.47
C TRP A 55 -4.81 -5.59 12.00
N MET A 56 -5.41 -4.84 11.06
CA MET A 56 -5.22 -5.08 9.63
C MET A 56 -3.85 -4.60 9.15
N ASN A 57 -3.38 -3.46 9.67
CA ASN A 57 -2.15 -2.82 9.21
C ASN A 57 -0.92 -3.15 10.08
N LEU A 58 -1.09 -3.37 11.39
CA LEU A 58 0.03 -3.64 12.29
C LEU A 58 0.93 -4.79 11.79
N PRO A 59 0.42 -5.97 11.40
CA PRO A 59 1.29 -7.08 10.99
C PRO A 59 2.15 -6.73 9.79
N ILE A 60 1.58 -5.99 8.83
CA ILE A 60 2.28 -5.65 7.59
C ILE A 60 3.34 -4.59 7.82
N LEU A 61 3.02 -3.57 8.63
CA LEU A 61 3.95 -2.51 8.97
C LEU A 61 5.07 -3.03 9.85
N SER A 62 4.77 -3.95 10.77
CA SER A 62 5.79 -4.66 11.54
C SER A 62 6.69 -5.51 10.64
N LEU A 63 6.13 -6.25 9.69
CA LEU A 63 6.92 -7.07 8.78
C LEU A 63 7.80 -6.21 7.87
N LEU A 64 7.26 -5.13 7.30
CA LEU A 64 8.01 -4.16 6.52
C LEU A 64 9.13 -3.52 7.34
N PHE A 65 8.83 -3.07 8.56
CA PHE A 65 9.83 -2.49 9.44
C PHE A 65 10.96 -3.48 9.75
N VAL A 66 10.61 -4.69 10.21
CA VAL A 66 11.58 -5.72 10.57
C VAL A 66 12.43 -6.12 9.37
N THR A 67 11.82 -6.46 8.23
CA THR A 67 12.57 -6.84 7.02
C THR A 67 13.50 -5.73 6.54
N SER A 68 13.04 -4.48 6.64
CA SER A 68 13.82 -3.32 6.26
C SER A 68 15.04 -3.05 7.15
N LEU A 69 15.09 -3.58 8.38
CA LEU A 69 16.28 -3.54 9.24
C LEU A 69 17.35 -4.55 8.81
N PHE A 70 16.95 -5.61 8.11
CA PHE A 70 17.85 -6.67 7.63
C PHE A 70 18.26 -6.50 6.16
N THR A 71 17.75 -5.48 5.50
CA THR A 71 18.07 -5.13 4.10
C THR A 71 18.54 -3.69 4.05
N ASP A 72 19.50 -3.33 3.19
CA ASP A 72 19.89 -1.92 2.95
C ASP A 72 18.78 -1.08 2.27
N SER A 73 17.54 -1.56 2.31
CA SER A 73 16.36 -1.03 1.65
C SER A 73 15.38 -0.35 2.63
N PHE A 74 15.84 0.09 3.81
CA PHE A 74 15.03 0.87 4.77
C PHE A 74 14.30 2.05 4.13
N VAL A 75 14.99 2.71 3.21
CA VAL A 75 14.51 3.85 2.43
C VAL A 75 13.25 3.51 1.62
N ILE A 76 13.13 2.27 1.14
CA ILE A 76 11.97 1.78 0.36
C ILE A 76 10.77 1.48 1.27
N ALA A 77 11.01 1.10 2.52
CA ALA A 77 9.94 0.81 3.49
C ALA A 77 9.28 2.08 4.06
N LEU A 78 10.01 3.21 4.12
CA LEU A 78 9.54 4.48 4.67
C LEU A 78 8.20 4.96 4.08
N PRO A 79 8.01 5.00 2.75
CA PRO A 79 6.71 5.34 2.17
C PRO A 79 5.56 4.46 2.68
N TYR A 80 5.75 3.14 2.76
CA TYR A 80 4.70 2.26 3.27
C TYR A 80 4.37 2.55 4.73
N LEU A 81 5.38 2.84 5.56
CA LEU A 81 5.22 3.18 6.97
C LEU A 81 4.48 4.50 7.20
N ILE A 82 4.59 5.46 6.27
CA ILE A 82 3.94 6.77 6.38
C ILE A 82 2.54 6.76 5.77
N PHE A 83 2.39 6.25 4.54
CA PHE A 83 1.13 6.36 3.81
C PHE A 83 0.05 5.39 4.31
N THR A 84 0.42 4.21 4.82
CA THR A 84 -0.55 3.22 5.31
C THR A 84 -1.35 3.71 6.54
N PRO A 85 -0.72 4.32 7.57
CA PRO A 85 -1.46 5.00 8.64
C PRO A 85 -2.37 6.12 8.14
N LEU A 86 -1.94 6.92 7.17
CA LEU A 86 -2.75 8.01 6.61
C LEU A 86 -4.02 7.49 5.92
N VAL A 87 -3.90 6.42 5.13
CA VAL A 87 -5.06 5.74 4.55
C VAL A 87 -5.99 5.21 5.64
N SER A 88 -5.44 4.66 6.72
CA SER A 88 -6.25 4.16 7.86
C SER A 88 -7.05 5.28 8.52
N ILE A 89 -6.46 6.46 8.69
CA ILE A 89 -7.13 7.65 9.22
C ILE A 89 -8.27 8.09 8.29
N LEU A 90 -8.03 8.13 6.98
CA LEU A 90 -9.06 8.47 6.00
C LEU A 90 -10.21 7.45 5.99
N VAL A 91 -9.91 6.15 6.06
CA VAL A 91 -10.93 5.10 6.16
C VAL A 91 -11.76 5.27 7.44
N TYR A 92 -11.11 5.59 8.56
CA TYR A 92 -11.81 5.89 9.81
C TYR A 92 -12.75 7.10 9.66
N TYR A 93 -12.33 8.15 8.95
CA TYR A 93 -13.20 9.29 8.67
C TYR A 93 -14.34 8.96 7.70
N ALA A 94 -14.15 8.05 6.75
CA ALA A 94 -15.15 7.65 5.76
C ALA A 94 -16.42 7.02 6.36
N ILE A 95 -16.34 6.55 7.61
CA ILE A 95 -17.48 6.01 8.35
C ILE A 95 -18.50 7.10 8.66
N PHE A 96 -18.04 8.34 8.84
CA PHE A 96 -18.91 9.49 8.97
C PHE A 96 -19.43 9.86 7.58
N PRO A 97 -20.75 9.79 7.32
CA PRO A 97 -21.30 10.07 5.99
C PRO A 97 -20.92 11.46 5.47
N THR A 98 -20.87 12.44 6.38
CA THR A 98 -20.49 13.84 6.11
C THR A 98 -19.02 14.02 5.70
N LYS A 99 -18.16 13.05 5.99
CA LYS A 99 -16.72 13.11 5.69
C LYS A 99 -16.31 12.17 4.55
N ARG A 100 -17.26 11.55 3.85
CA ARG A 100 -16.97 10.66 2.71
C ARG A 100 -16.29 11.35 1.54
N ILE A 101 -16.64 12.61 1.26
CA ILE A 101 -15.97 13.40 0.22
C ILE A 101 -14.47 13.56 0.54
N ILE A 102 -14.15 13.81 1.81
CA ILE A 102 -12.76 13.92 2.28
C ILE A 102 -12.02 12.58 2.12
N PHE A 103 -12.70 11.45 2.34
CA PHE A 103 -12.13 10.14 2.08
C PHE A 103 -11.78 9.95 0.60
N PHE A 104 -12.72 10.16 -0.32
CA PHE A 104 -12.47 9.93 -1.75
C PHE A 104 -11.39 10.89 -2.31
N GLY A 105 -11.50 12.19 -1.99
CA GLY A 105 -10.48 13.16 -2.41
C GLY A 105 -9.13 12.90 -1.76
N GLY A 106 -9.10 12.59 -0.47
CA GLY A 106 -7.88 12.30 0.27
C GLY A 106 -7.15 11.05 -0.22
N ILE A 107 -7.89 9.97 -0.56
CA ILE A 107 -7.27 8.75 -1.12
C ILE A 107 -6.63 9.03 -2.47
N LEU A 108 -7.29 9.78 -3.36
CA LEU A 108 -6.70 10.16 -4.66
C LEU A 108 -5.41 10.96 -4.48
N ILE A 109 -5.41 11.96 -3.59
CA ILE A 109 -4.22 12.76 -3.29
C ILE A 109 -3.11 11.88 -2.71
N LEU A 110 -3.42 10.98 -1.77
CA LEU A 110 -2.42 10.09 -1.17
C LEU A 110 -1.84 9.11 -2.19
N ILE A 111 -2.64 8.57 -3.10
CA ILE A 111 -2.15 7.68 -4.17
C ILE A 111 -1.14 8.42 -5.04
N ILE A 112 -1.49 9.62 -5.52
CA ILE A 112 -0.61 10.44 -6.35
C ILE A 112 0.67 10.81 -5.57
N ALA A 113 0.51 11.31 -4.34
CA ALA A 113 1.65 11.69 -3.49
C ALA A 113 2.55 10.49 -3.18
N SER A 114 1.99 9.31 -2.92
CA SER A 114 2.75 8.10 -2.66
C SER A 114 3.56 7.64 -3.86
N PHE A 115 3.01 7.75 -5.07
CA PHE A 115 3.73 7.45 -6.31
C PHE A 115 4.97 8.35 -6.45
N PHE A 116 4.79 9.67 -6.32
CA PHE A 116 5.91 10.61 -6.43
C PHE A 116 6.92 10.44 -5.30
N ALA A 117 6.47 10.29 -4.05
CA ALA A 117 7.34 10.09 -2.91
C ALA A 117 8.17 8.81 -3.05
N PHE A 118 7.57 7.71 -3.49
CA PHE A 118 8.27 6.44 -3.68
C PHE A 118 9.34 6.54 -4.77
N ASN A 119 9.01 7.09 -5.94
CA ASN A 119 9.98 7.24 -7.03
C ASN A 119 11.14 8.19 -6.67
N LEU A 120 10.84 9.31 -6.00
CA LEU A 120 11.85 10.26 -5.53
C LEU A 120 12.82 9.61 -4.53
N ILE A 121 12.29 8.82 -3.60
CA ILE A 121 13.05 8.22 -2.50
C ILE A 121 13.83 6.97 -2.97
N SER A 122 13.26 6.18 -3.88
CA SER A 122 13.91 4.97 -4.41
C SER A 122 14.95 5.25 -5.50
N GLY A 123 14.99 6.47 -6.04
CA GLY A 123 15.86 6.80 -7.18
C GLY A 123 15.40 6.15 -8.50
N ASN A 124 14.25 5.49 -8.53
CA ASN A 124 13.64 4.99 -9.77
C ASN A 124 13.10 6.17 -10.58
N THR A 125 13.87 6.60 -11.58
CA THR A 125 13.44 7.55 -12.60
C THR A 125 12.63 6.88 -13.72
N GLU A 126 12.76 5.56 -13.86
CA GLU A 126 12.01 4.76 -14.82
C GLU A 126 10.87 4.03 -14.11
N ALA A 127 9.64 4.23 -14.59
CA ALA A 127 8.48 3.47 -14.12
C ALA A 127 8.56 1.97 -14.49
N PHE A 128 9.56 1.60 -15.30
CA PHE A 128 9.82 0.28 -15.84
C PHE A 128 11.32 0.00 -15.81
N ASP A 129 11.74 -1.08 -15.16
CA ASP A 129 13.13 -1.54 -15.22
C ASP A 129 13.37 -2.21 -16.60
N SER A 130 14.03 -1.48 -17.50
CA SER A 130 14.30 -1.91 -18.87
C SER A 130 15.09 -3.23 -18.98
N SER A 131 15.79 -3.64 -17.91
CA SER A 131 16.51 -4.92 -17.84
C SER A 131 15.59 -6.14 -17.91
N TYR A 132 14.32 -6.01 -17.47
CA TYR A 132 13.32 -7.06 -17.59
C TYR A 132 12.92 -7.32 -19.04
N TRP A 133 12.77 -6.25 -19.84
CA TRP A 133 12.46 -6.38 -21.27
C TRP A 133 13.62 -7.01 -22.04
N GLU A 134 14.86 -6.68 -21.69
CA GLU A 134 16.02 -7.35 -22.27
C GLU A 134 16.06 -8.85 -21.94
N THR A 135 15.74 -9.22 -20.69
CA THR A 135 15.74 -10.62 -20.28
C THR A 135 14.61 -11.40 -20.95
N TYR A 136 13.40 -10.84 -20.98
CA TYR A 136 12.26 -11.44 -21.66
C TYR A 136 12.49 -11.57 -23.18
N SER A 137 13.01 -10.54 -23.83
CA SER A 137 13.31 -10.57 -25.26
C SER A 137 14.42 -11.56 -25.62
N ARG A 138 15.39 -11.82 -24.72
CA ARG A 138 16.38 -12.90 -24.89
C ARG A 138 15.77 -14.29 -24.73
N LEU A 139 14.79 -14.46 -23.85
CA LEU A 139 14.11 -15.75 -23.63
C LEU A 139 13.14 -16.10 -24.76
N VAL A 140 12.46 -15.11 -25.34
CA VAL A 140 11.51 -15.31 -26.45
C VAL A 140 12.21 -15.46 -27.81
N LYS A 141 13.45 -14.97 -27.95
CA LYS A 141 14.25 -15.12 -29.18
C LYS A 141 15.11 -16.40 -29.23
N ARG A 142 15.01 -17.29 -28.24
CA ARG A 142 15.57 -18.65 -28.28
C ARG A 142 14.48 -19.65 -28.64
#